data_AF-A0A5B8A0R1-F1
#
_entry.id   AF-A0A5B8A0R1-F1
#
_cell.length_a   1.000
_cell.length_b   1.000
_cell.length_c   1.000
_cell.angle_alpha   90.00
_cell.angle_beta   90.00
_cell.angle_gamma   90.00
#
_symmetry.space_group_name_H-M   'P 1'
#
loop_
_entity.id
_entity.type
_entity.pdbx_description
1 polymer ?
#
loop_
_entity_poly.entity_id
_entity_poly.type
_entity_poly.pdbx_seq_one_letter_code
_entity_poly.pdbx_strand_id
1 'polypeptide(L)' 'MATPPYSRNRGILYLAAGLLLLIVQGLRIPQYYTDWETGALDTPRFVLSLVFIVFALYMLRAGWQMLRHKDDLID' A
#
# COMPACT_ATOMS: atom_id res chain seq x y z
N MET A 1 18.98 -16.28 15.64
CA MET A 1 18.46 -15.35 14.61
C MET A 1 18.12 -14.05 15.31
N ALA A 2 18.81 -12.96 15.01
CA ALA A 2 18.53 -11.67 15.63
C ALA A 2 17.19 -11.16 15.09
N THR A 3 16.12 -11.26 15.88
CA THR A 3 14.85 -10.61 15.58
C THR A 3 15.08 -9.09 15.65
N PRO A 4 14.89 -8.33 14.57
CA PRO A 4 15.04 -6.89 14.63
C PRO A 4 14.07 -6.33 15.69
N PRO A 5 14.52 -5.40 16.55
CA PRO A 5 13.70 -4.92 17.65
C PRO A 5 12.40 -4.34 17.12
N TYR A 6 11.31 -4.80 17.70
CA TYR A 6 9.97 -4.32 17.46
C TYR A 6 9.93 -2.80 17.62
N SER A 7 9.56 -2.06 16.56
CA SER A 7 9.41 -0.61 16.64
C SER A 7 8.05 -0.18 16.12
N ARG A 8 7.19 0.31 17.02
CA ARG A 8 5.86 0.87 16.73
C ARG A 8 5.90 1.90 15.59
N ASN A 9 6.96 2.71 15.54
CA ASN A 9 7.16 3.70 14.47
C ASN A 9 7.24 3.07 13.08
N ARG A 10 7.90 1.91 12.92
CA ARG A 10 7.94 1.21 11.61
C ARG A 10 6.55 0.74 11.18
N GLY A 11 5.75 0.19 12.08
CA GLY A 11 4.37 -0.23 11.76
C GLY A 11 3.49 0.93 11.28
N ILE A 12 3.58 2.09 11.96
CA ILE A 12 2.86 3.31 11.56
C ILE A 12 3.37 3.83 10.21
N LEU A 13 4.69 3.81 9.97
CA LEU A 13 5.28 4.24 8.70
C LEU A 13 4.81 3.36 7.53
N TYR A 14 4.74 2.04 7.70
CA TYR A 14 4.22 1.13 6.67
C TYR A 14 2.72 1.37 6.41
N LEU A 15 1.93 1.64 7.46
CA LEU A 15 0.52 1.99 7.30
C LEU A 15 0.36 3.32 6.56
N ALA A 16 1.09 4.35 6.95
CA ALA A 16 1.06 5.65 6.31
C ALA A 16 1.52 5.58 4.85
N ALA A 17 2.61 4.85 4.56
CA ALA A 17 3.11 4.65 3.21
C ALA A 17 2.11 3.91 2.32
N GLY A 18 1.51 2.82 2.82
CA GLY A 18 0.47 2.09 2.09
C GLY A 18 -0.78 2.94 1.85
N LEU A 19 -1.22 3.71 2.84
CA LEU A 19 -2.37 4.62 2.70
C LEU A 19 -2.09 5.72 1.66
N LEU A 20 -0.93 6.37 1.73
CA LEU A 20 -0.54 7.41 0.77
C LEU A 20 -0.46 6.85 -0.65
N LEU A 21 0.12 5.66 -0.82
CA LEU A 21 0.15 4.97 -2.10
C LEU A 21 -1.27 4.70 -2.63
N LEU A 22 -2.18 4.20 -1.79
CA LEU A 22 -3.58 3.99 -2.20
C LEU A 22 -4.27 5.28 -2.62
N ILE A 23 -4.07 6.37 -1.87
CA ILE A 23 -4.64 7.68 -2.21
C ILE A 23 -4.13 8.14 -3.58
N VAL A 24 -2.82 8.05 -3.83
CA VAL A 24 -2.22 8.42 -5.12
C VAL A 24 -2.79 7.58 -6.26
N GLN A 25 -2.96 6.27 -6.08
CA GLN A 25 -3.56 5.43 -7.11
C GLN A 25 -5.05 5.74 -7.31
N GLY A 26 -5.80 6.01 -6.23
CA GLY A 26 -7.20 6.42 -6.29
C GLY A 26 -7.41 7.70 -7.10
N LEU A 27 -6.52 8.68 -6.95
CA LEU A 27 -6.52 9.92 -7.74
C LEU A 27 -6.19 9.69 -9.23
N ARG A 28 -5.53 8.57 -9.57
CA ARG A 28 -5.21 8.22 -10.96
C ARG A 28 -6.32 7.44 -11.68
N ILE A 29 -7.27 6.84 -10.95
CA ILE A 29 -8.37 6.06 -11.53
C ILE A 29 -9.17 6.84 -12.58
N PRO A 30 -9.57 8.12 -12.36
CA PRO A 30 -10.32 8.88 -13.35
C PRO A 30 -9.55 9.05 -14.66
N GLN A 31 -8.24 9.25 -14.59
CA GLN A 31 -7.39 9.39 -15.77
C GLN A 31 -7.33 8.08 -16.58
N TYR A 32 -7.21 6.93 -15.91
CA TYR A 32 -7.25 5.64 -16.61
C TYR A 32 -8.59 5.39 -17.30
N TYR A 33 -9.69 5.87 -16.70
CA TYR A 33 -11.01 5.78 -17.32
C TYR A 33 -11.11 6.64 -18.58
N THR A 34 -10.65 7.90 -18.53
CA THR A 34 -10.65 8.78 -19.71
C THR A 34 -9.72 8.28 -20.82
N ASP A 35 -8.56 7.73 -20.45
CA ASP A 35 -7.60 7.17 -21.42
C ASP A 35 -8.16 5.90 -22.08
N TRP A 36 -8.93 5.10 -21.34
CA TRP A 36 -9.65 3.95 -21.89
C TRP A 36 -10.76 4.37 -22.86
N GLU A 37 -11.56 5.38 -22.50
CA GLU A 37 -12.66 5.88 -23.34
C GLU A 37 -12.15 6.44 -24.69
N THR A 38 -10.99 7.08 -24.67
CA THR A 38 -10.35 7.65 -25.88
C THR A 38 -9.50 6.66 -26.66
N GLY A 39 -9.37 5.41 -26.19
CA GLY A 39 -8.51 4.39 -26.81
C GLY A 39 -7.01 4.66 -26.69
N ALA A 40 -6.62 5.61 -25.83
CA ALA A 40 -5.24 6.03 -25.58
C ALA A 40 -4.64 5.37 -24.31
N LEU A 41 -5.23 4.27 -23.84
CA LEU A 41 -4.82 3.62 -22.60
C LEU A 41 -3.40 3.03 -22.70
N ASP A 42 -2.47 3.65 -21.97
CA ASP A 42 -1.14 3.12 -21.74
C ASP A 42 -1.21 1.88 -20.83
N THR A 43 -1.28 0.71 -21.47
CA THR A 43 -1.44 -0.58 -20.81
C THR A 43 -0.28 -0.89 -19.84
N PRO A 44 1.01 -0.70 -20.21
CA PRO A 44 2.12 -0.82 -19.25
C PRO A 44 1.94 0.04 -17.99
N ARG A 45 1.56 1.31 -18.14
CA ARG A 45 1.36 2.22 -17.02
C ARG A 45 0.16 1.83 -16.15
N PHE A 46 -0.89 1.29 -16.75
CA PHE A 46 -2.06 0.76 -16.04
C PHE A 46 -1.68 -0.49 -15.22
N VAL A 47 -0.97 -1.45 -15.81
CA VAL A 47 -0.50 -2.66 -15.10
C VAL A 47 0.41 -2.29 -13.93
N LEU A 48 1.32 -1.33 -14.11
CA LEU A 48 2.20 -0.87 -13.04
C LEU A 48 1.41 -0.25 -11.87
N SER A 49 0.33 0.49 -12.16
CA SER A 49 -0.59 1.01 -11.15
C SER A 49 -1.24 -0.11 -10.34
N LEU A 50 -1.71 -1.18 -10.99
CA LEU A 50 -2.28 -2.34 -10.31
C LEU A 50 -1.26 -3.01 -9.37
N VAL A 51 -0.01 -3.15 -9.82
CA VAL A 51 1.09 -3.68 -8.98
C VAL A 51 1.28 -2.80 -7.74
N PHE A 52 1.30 -1.47 -7.90
CA PHE A 52 1.41 -0.54 -6.76
C PHE A 52 0.23 -0.64 -5.79
N ILE A 53 -0.99 -0.86 -6.27
CA ILE A 53 -2.16 -1.09 -5.40
C ILE A 53 -1.93 -2.35 -4.56
N VAL A 54 -1.49 -3.44 -5.17
CA VAL A 54 -1.18 -4.69 -4.45
C VAL A 54 -0.10 -4.46 -3.39
N PHE A 55 1.00 -3.79 -3.74
CA PHE A 55 2.05 -3.43 -2.78
C PHE A 55 1.53 -2.56 -1.64
N ALA A 56 0.66 -1.59 -1.92
CA ALA A 56 0.06 -0.74 -0.91
C ALA A 56 -0.79 -1.54 0.10
N LEU A 57 -1.58 -2.50 -0.39
CA LEU A 57 -2.35 -3.41 0.46
C LEU A 57 -1.44 -4.30 1.31
N TYR A 58 -0.34 -4.80 0.76
CA TYR A 58 0.66 -5.56 1.53
C TYR A 58 1.31 -4.72 2.62
N MET A 59 1.67 -3.46 2.33
CA MET A 59 2.23 -2.54 3.33
C MET A 59 1.22 -2.25 4.46
N LEU A 60 -0.04 -2.03 4.11
CA LEU A 60 -1.10 -1.85 5.11
C LEU A 60 -1.26 -3.08 5.99
N ARG A 61 -1.30 -4.28 5.39
CA ARG A 61 -1.38 -5.55 6.13
C ARG A 61 -0.16 -5.74 7.05
N ALA A 62 1.05 -5.51 6.55
CA ALA A 62 2.29 -5.67 7.30
C ALA A 62 2.35 -4.69 8.48
N GLY A 63 2.06 -3.41 8.24
CA GLY A 63 2.02 -2.40 9.31
C GLY A 63 0.96 -2.70 10.36
N TRP A 64 -0.23 -3.19 9.94
CA TRP A 64 -1.28 -3.62 10.85
C TRP A 64 -0.90 -4.84 11.70
N GLN A 65 -0.24 -5.84 11.10
CA GLN A 65 0.28 -7.01 11.82
C GLN A 65 1.36 -6.63 12.84
N MET A 66 2.23 -5.68 12.49
CA MET A 66 3.21 -5.13 13.42
C MET A 66 2.53 -4.40 14.58
N LEU A 67 1.44 -3.65 14.36
CA LEU A 67 0.71 -3.04 15.47
C LEU A 67 0.07 -4.09 16.38
N ARG A 68 -0.57 -5.13 15.82
CA ARG A 68 -1.23 -6.19 16.60
C ARG A 68 -0.28 -7.09 17.40
N HIS A 69 0.93 -7.37 16.90
CA HIS A 69 1.90 -8.20 17.63
C HIS A 69 2.28 -7.65 19.02
N LYS A 70 2.05 -6.36 19.29
CA LYS A 70 2.29 -5.78 20.61
C LYS A 70 1.16 -6.08 21.59
N ASP A 71 -0.08 -6.15 21.12
CA ASP A 71 -1.24 -6.36 21.97
C ASP A 71 -1.25 -7.81 22.50
N ASP A 72 -0.83 -8.79 21.70
CA ASP A 72 -0.69 -10.21 22.11
C ASP A 72 0.43 -10.48 23.14
N LEU A 73 1.35 -9.53 23.38
CA LEU A 73 2.48 -9.69 24.33
C LEU A 73 2.22 -9.05 25.70
N ILE A 74 1.09 -8.36 25.86
CA ILE A 74 0.73 -7.62 27.09
C ILE A 74 -0.31 -8.38 27.94
N ASP A 75 -0.95 -9.39 27.38
CA ASP A 75 -1.77 -10.39 28.11
C ASP A 75 -0.91 -11.57 28.61
#